data_AF-A0A256Z1M8-F1
#
_entry.id   AF-A0A256Z1M8-F1
#
_cell.length_a   1.000
_cell.length_b   1.000
_cell.length_c   1.000
_cell.angle_alpha   90.00
_cell.angle_beta   90.00
_cell.angle_gamma   90.00
#
_symmetry.space_group_name_H-M   'P 1'
#
loop_
_entity.id
_entity.type
_entity.pdbx_description
1 polymer ?
#
loop_
_entity_poly.entity_id
_entity_poly.type
_entity_poly.pdbx_seq_one_letter_code
_entity_poly.pdbx_strand_id
1 'polypeptide(L)'
;MMKPFPCPHGRCIYCPGGPEYGTPQSYYGEEPALMRALRANYDPYEQVRVRLKQYEYLGHRPSKVELIVMGGTFTAVPLDYRVWFMTNVFEAFNRYPESKPSKLPSLEEAQLRNETAKIRVVGVTFETRPDWAKERHADEMLWLGGTRVEIGIQS
;
A
#
# COMPACT_ATOMS: atom_id res chain seq x y z
N MET A 1 3.14 3.38 -0.48
CA MET A 1 4.30 2.48 -0.66
C MET A 1 4.59 1.78 0.65
N MET A 2 4.92 0.50 0.57
CA MET A 2 5.39 -0.26 1.73
C MET A 2 6.80 0.13 2.13
N LYS A 3 7.18 -0.19 3.37
CA LYS A 3 8.56 -0.09 3.84
C LYS A 3 9.47 -0.93 2.94
N PRO A 4 10.73 -0.53 2.69
CA PRO A 4 11.69 -1.36 1.97
C PRO A 4 11.91 -2.70 2.68
N PHE A 5 11.66 -3.80 1.97
CA PHE A 5 12.01 -5.16 2.38
C PHE A 5 12.99 -5.76 1.37
N PRO A 6 13.93 -6.61 1.82
CA PRO A 6 14.78 -7.34 0.90
C PRO A 6 13.93 -8.29 0.05
N CYS A 7 14.26 -8.41 -1.23
CA CYS A 7 13.61 -9.39 -2.09
C CYS A 7 13.92 -10.81 -1.62
N PRO A 8 12.94 -11.73 -1.63
CA PRO A 8 13.09 -13.08 -1.08
C PRO A 8 14.10 -13.95 -1.84
N HIS A 9 14.38 -13.63 -3.10
CA HIS A 9 15.36 -14.33 -3.95
C HIS A 9 16.71 -13.60 -4.02
N GLY A 10 16.90 -12.51 -3.26
CA GLY A 10 18.05 -11.62 -3.36
C GLY A 10 17.84 -10.45 -4.32
N ARG A 11 18.90 -9.64 -4.51
CA ARG A 11 18.87 -8.43 -5.35
C ARG A 11 18.99 -8.80 -6.83
N CYS A 12 18.01 -8.40 -7.64
CA CYS A 12 18.15 -8.44 -9.10
C CYS A 12 19.24 -7.48 -9.57
N ILE A 13 20.02 -7.87 -10.57
CA ILE A 13 21.07 -7.04 -11.17
C ILE A 13 20.54 -5.71 -11.76
N TYR A 14 19.30 -5.69 -12.24
CA TYR A 14 18.68 -4.50 -12.85
C TYR A 14 17.96 -3.61 -11.84
N CYS A 15 17.82 -4.03 -10.58
CA CYS A 15 17.09 -3.25 -9.60
C CYS A 15 17.93 -2.05 -9.12
N PRO A 16 17.47 -0.81 -9.36
CA PRO A 16 18.23 0.39 -9.02
C PRO A 16 18.22 0.68 -7.52
N GLY A 17 17.15 0.28 -6.81
CA GLY A 17 16.94 0.58 -5.41
C GLY A 17 17.20 -0.61 -4.49
N GLY A 18 16.65 -0.52 -3.28
CA GLY A 18 16.66 -1.58 -2.29
C GLY A 18 16.76 -1.05 -0.86
N PRO A 19 16.64 -1.95 0.15
CA PRO A 19 16.73 -1.58 1.56
C PRO A 19 17.99 -0.80 1.92
N GLU A 20 19.11 -1.06 1.23
CA GLU A 20 20.38 -0.34 1.37
C GLU A 20 20.25 1.17 1.13
N TYR A 21 19.36 1.56 0.20
CA TYR A 21 19.10 2.95 -0.18
C TYR A 21 17.85 3.52 0.50
N GLY A 22 17.21 2.72 1.36
CA GLY A 22 15.94 3.10 1.99
C GLY A 22 14.78 3.22 1.00
N THR A 23 14.87 2.60 -0.19
CA THR A 23 13.83 2.59 -1.22
C THR A 23 13.35 1.16 -1.51
N PRO A 24 12.11 0.96 -2.00
CA PRO A 24 11.72 -0.34 -2.51
C PRO A 24 12.60 -0.73 -3.72
N GLN A 25 12.82 -2.03 -3.92
CA GLN A 25 13.87 -2.55 -4.80
C GLN A 25 13.83 -2.02 -6.25
N SER A 26 12.63 -1.73 -6.77
CA SER A 26 12.42 -1.29 -8.15
C SER A 26 12.45 0.25 -8.34
N TYR A 27 12.65 1.04 -7.29
CA TYR A 27 12.47 2.50 -7.33
C TYR A 27 13.79 3.25 -7.10
N TYR A 28 13.96 4.38 -7.80
CA TYR A 28 15.21 5.15 -7.82
C TYR A 28 15.34 6.11 -6.61
N GLY A 29 14.23 6.70 -6.14
CA GLY A 29 14.24 7.64 -5.00
C GLY A 29 13.55 8.97 -5.26
N GLU A 30 13.46 9.38 -6.52
CA GLU A 30 12.96 10.71 -6.93
C GLU A 30 11.46 10.69 -7.29
N GLU A 31 10.83 9.52 -7.27
CA GLU A 31 9.43 9.39 -7.64
C GLU A 31 8.53 10.08 -6.60
N PRO A 32 7.52 10.88 -7.01
CA PRO A 32 6.68 11.62 -6.07
C PRO A 32 5.99 10.75 -5.02
N ALA A 33 5.61 9.53 -5.38
CA ALA A 33 5.02 8.57 -4.44
C ALA A 33 6.03 8.11 -3.38
N LEU A 34 7.27 7.86 -3.79
CA LEU A 34 8.35 7.46 -2.90
C LEU A 34 8.80 8.60 -2.00
N MET A 35 8.97 9.81 -2.53
CA MET A 35 9.28 10.98 -1.73
C MET A 35 8.22 11.25 -0.64
N ARG A 36 6.93 11.03 -0.94
CA ARG A 36 5.86 11.11 0.07
C ARG A 36 6.00 10.00 1.12
N ALA A 37 6.30 8.77 0.70
CA ALA A 37 6.50 7.66 1.61
C ALA A 37 7.69 7.90 2.55
N LEU A 38 8.81 8.40 2.03
CA LEU A 38 9.99 8.79 2.81
C LEU A 38 9.67 9.87 3.85
N ARG A 39 8.96 10.93 3.45
CA ARG A 39 8.51 12.00 4.37
C ARG A 39 7.56 11.49 5.45
N ALA A 40 6.74 10.50 5.13
CA ALA A 40 5.84 9.85 6.07
C ALA A 40 6.49 8.69 6.84
N ASN A 41 7.81 8.47 6.69
CA ASN A 41 8.55 7.34 7.26
C ASN A 41 7.88 5.97 7.00
N TYR A 42 7.32 5.81 5.79
CA TYR A 42 6.56 4.63 5.37
C TYR A 42 5.32 4.32 6.23
N ASP A 43 4.81 5.26 7.02
CA ASP A 43 3.54 5.08 7.73
C ASP A 43 2.37 5.09 6.72
N PRO A 44 1.62 3.98 6.59
CA PRO A 44 0.52 3.86 5.63
C PRO A 44 -0.60 4.87 5.87
N TYR A 45 -0.93 5.16 7.14
CA TYR A 45 -2.01 6.06 7.50
C TYR A 45 -1.68 7.49 7.06
N GLU A 46 -0.47 7.94 7.39
CA GLU A 46 0.01 9.28 7.03
C GLU A 46 0.19 9.45 5.52
N GLN A 47 0.66 8.42 4.82
CA GLN A 47 0.75 8.45 3.35
C GLN A 47 -0.62 8.71 2.70
N VAL A 48 -1.68 8.02 3.15
CA VAL A 48 -3.04 8.21 2.65
C VAL A 48 -3.56 9.60 3.02
N ARG A 49 -3.42 10.01 4.28
CA ARG A 49 -3.89 11.31 4.76
C ARG A 49 -3.27 12.48 4.01
N VAL A 50 -1.96 12.46 3.80
CA VAL A 50 -1.23 13.49 3.03
C VAL A 50 -1.71 13.51 1.58
N ARG A 51 -1.93 12.34 0.96
CA ARG A 51 -2.40 12.26 -0.42
C ARG A 51 -3.84 12.77 -0.59
N LEU A 52 -4.73 12.45 0.33
CA LEU A 52 -6.11 12.96 0.32
C LEU A 52 -6.13 14.48 0.51
N LYS A 53 -5.35 15.00 1.46
CA LYS A 53 -5.21 16.45 1.68
C LYS A 53 -4.66 17.17 0.45
N GLN A 54 -3.72 16.55 -0.26
CA GLN A 54 -3.22 17.08 -1.53
C GLN A 54 -4.33 17.17 -2.58
N TYR A 55 -5.18 16.14 -2.72
CA TYR A 55 -6.30 16.19 -3.66
C TYR A 55 -7.31 17.30 -3.30
N GLU A 56 -7.62 17.48 -2.02
CA GLU A 56 -8.50 18.57 -1.57
C GLU A 56 -7.90 19.95 -1.85
N TYR A 57 -6.59 20.13 -1.62
CA TYR A 57 -5.89 21.38 -1.93
C TYR A 57 -5.94 21.71 -3.43
N LEU A 58 -5.90 20.69 -4.29
CA LEU A 58 -6.08 20.83 -5.73
C LEU A 58 -7.55 21.05 -6.16
N GLY A 59 -8.49 21.09 -5.21
CA GLY A 59 -9.92 21.31 -5.46
C GLY A 59 -10.73 20.05 -5.74
N HIS A 60 -10.13 18.85 -5.66
CA HIS A 60 -10.87 17.60 -5.80
C HIS A 60 -11.62 17.25 -4.51
N ARG A 61 -12.79 16.64 -4.65
CA ARG A 61 -13.58 16.10 -3.52
C ARG A 61 -13.58 14.57 -3.59
N PRO A 62 -12.60 13.89 -2.98
CA PRO A 62 -12.51 12.43 -3.05
C PRO A 62 -13.73 11.80 -2.39
N SER A 63 -14.34 10.84 -3.08
CA SER A 63 -15.50 10.06 -2.57
C SER A 63 -15.37 8.58 -2.93
N LYS A 64 -14.75 8.27 -4.07
CA LYS A 64 -14.36 6.94 -4.50
C LYS A 64 -12.89 6.97 -4.86
N VAL A 65 -12.11 6.02 -4.37
CA VAL A 65 -10.67 5.95 -4.58
C VAL A 65 -10.25 4.53 -4.95
N GLU A 66 -9.26 4.43 -5.83
CA GLU A 66 -8.52 3.21 -6.07
C GLU A 66 -7.20 3.28 -5.30
N LEU A 67 -6.94 2.27 -4.48
CA LEU A 67 -5.70 2.11 -3.75
C LEU A 67 -4.70 1.31 -4.59
N ILE A 68 -3.47 1.78 -4.70
CA ILE A 68 -2.37 1.05 -5.35
C ILE A 68 -1.25 0.84 -4.34
N VAL A 69 -0.98 -0.43 -4.02
CA VAL A 69 0.07 -0.83 -3.08
C VAL A 69 1.35 -1.12 -3.85
N MET A 70 2.24 -0.13 -3.81
CA MET A 70 3.53 -0.14 -4.51
C MET A 70 4.70 -0.58 -3.60
N GLY A 71 5.68 -1.26 -4.20
CA GLY A 71 6.99 -1.52 -3.55
C GLY A 71 7.77 -2.76 -3.99
N GLY A 72 7.37 -3.45 -5.06
CA GLY A 72 8.02 -4.66 -5.54
C GLY A 72 7.17 -5.91 -5.31
N THR A 73 7.48 -6.70 -4.26
CA THR A 73 6.78 -7.98 -3.99
C THR A 73 6.00 -7.91 -2.68
N PHE A 74 4.80 -7.32 -2.70
CA PHE A 74 3.99 -7.17 -1.49
C PHE A 74 3.69 -8.51 -0.81
N THR A 75 3.36 -9.55 -1.59
CA THR A 75 3.03 -10.89 -1.09
C THR A 75 4.22 -11.68 -0.52
N ALA A 76 5.45 -11.18 -0.66
CA ALA A 76 6.64 -11.78 -0.03
C ALA A 76 6.90 -11.27 1.39
N VAL A 77 6.25 -10.18 1.78
CA VAL A 77 6.45 -9.55 3.09
C VAL A 77 5.68 -10.33 4.17
N PRO A 78 6.15 -10.36 5.44
CA PRO A 78 5.44 -11.02 6.53
C PRO A 78 3.96 -10.65 6.63
N LEU A 79 3.10 -11.63 6.93
CA LEU A 79 1.64 -11.48 6.95
C LEU A 79 1.18 -10.42 7.96
N ASP A 80 1.77 -10.40 9.14
CA ASP A 80 1.52 -9.40 10.19
C ASP A 80 1.73 -7.97 9.69
N TYR A 81 2.81 -7.72 8.95
CA TYR A 81 3.07 -6.43 8.33
C TYR A 81 2.04 -6.10 7.24
N ARG A 82 1.70 -7.07 6.38
CA ARG A 82 0.71 -6.88 5.31
C ARG A 82 -0.66 -6.49 5.88
N VAL A 83 -1.11 -7.20 6.92
CA VAL A 83 -2.36 -6.93 7.63
C VAL A 83 -2.30 -5.57 8.28
N TRP A 84 -1.26 -5.29 9.08
CA TRP A 84 -1.07 -3.98 9.70
C TRP A 84 -1.10 -2.85 8.66
N PHE A 85 -0.42 -3.02 7.53
CA PHE A 85 -0.36 -2.04 6.47
C PHE A 85 -1.76 -1.74 5.93
N MET A 86 -2.51 -2.78 5.55
CA MET A 86 -3.85 -2.63 5.00
C MET A 86 -4.85 -2.07 6.01
N THR A 87 -4.82 -2.53 7.27
CA THR A 87 -5.67 -1.98 8.34
C THR A 87 -5.47 -0.48 8.50
N ASN A 88 -4.22 0.00 8.53
CA ASN A 88 -3.94 1.43 8.62
C ASN A 88 -4.43 2.21 7.40
N VAL A 89 -4.31 1.64 6.20
CA VAL A 89 -4.78 2.27 4.97
C VAL A 89 -6.30 2.45 4.99
N PHE A 90 -7.06 1.38 5.26
CA PHE A 90 -8.52 1.47 5.38
C PHE A 90 -8.93 2.43 6.49
N GLU A 91 -8.26 2.38 7.64
CA GLU A 91 -8.56 3.29 8.75
C GLU A 91 -8.30 4.76 8.40
N ALA A 92 -7.30 5.05 7.57
CA ALA A 92 -7.04 6.40 7.08
C ALA A 92 -8.16 6.91 6.19
N PHE A 93 -8.68 6.09 5.28
CA PHE A 93 -9.85 6.46 4.46
C PHE A 93 -11.12 6.64 5.29
N ASN A 94 -11.33 5.77 6.29
CA ASN A 94 -12.51 5.81 7.15
C ASN A 94 -12.57 7.07 8.03
N ARG A 95 -11.41 7.53 8.51
CA ARG A 95 -11.32 8.62 9.50
C ARG A 95 -10.86 9.96 8.93
N TYR A 96 -10.48 10.03 7.66
CA TYR A 96 -10.05 11.28 7.05
C TYR A 96 -11.07 12.42 7.31
N PRO A 97 -10.65 13.61 7.80
CA PRO A 97 -9.27 14.14 7.90
C PRO A 97 -8.57 13.95 9.26
N GLU A 98 -9.10 13.12 10.15
CA GLU A 98 -8.59 12.96 11.52
C GLU A 98 -7.15 12.39 11.58
N SER A 99 -6.51 12.52 12.73
CA SER A 99 -5.21 11.91 12.99
C SER A 99 -5.33 10.43 13.33
N LYS A 100 -4.24 9.68 13.12
CA LYS A 100 -4.13 8.24 13.43
C LYS A 100 -4.65 7.92 14.84
N PRO A 101 -5.48 6.86 15.01
CA PRO A 101 -6.00 6.50 16.32
C PRO A 101 -4.90 5.87 17.18
N SER A 102 -5.06 5.90 18.50
CA SER A 102 -4.14 5.21 19.43
C SER A 102 -4.22 3.69 19.32
N LYS A 103 -5.41 3.16 18.98
CA LYS A 103 -5.67 1.74 18.76
C LYS A 103 -6.28 1.53 17.38
N LEU A 104 -5.72 0.58 16.63
CA LEU A 104 -6.27 0.16 15.35
C LEU A 104 -7.38 -0.88 15.54
N PRO A 105 -8.41 -0.89 14.69
CA PRO A 105 -9.40 -1.97 14.63
C PRO A 105 -8.79 -3.23 14.00
N SER A 106 -9.58 -4.30 13.85
CA SER A 106 -9.19 -5.40 12.96
C SER A 106 -9.25 -4.96 11.50
N LEU A 107 -8.63 -5.75 10.62
CA LEU A 107 -8.72 -5.52 9.17
C LEU A 107 -10.18 -5.55 8.69
N GLU A 108 -10.92 -6.58 9.10
CA GLU A 108 -12.31 -6.82 8.72
C GLU A 108 -13.22 -5.70 9.20
N GLU A 109 -13.01 -5.21 10.43
CA GLU A 109 -13.76 -4.07 10.95
C GLU A 109 -13.45 -2.78 10.17
N ALA A 110 -12.19 -2.56 9.78
CA ALA A 110 -11.80 -1.43 8.95
C ALA A 110 -12.42 -1.52 7.54
N GLN A 111 -12.44 -2.71 6.93
CA GLN A 111 -13.07 -2.96 5.64
C GLN A 111 -14.59 -2.73 5.70
N LEU A 112 -15.28 -3.30 6.69
CA LEU A 112 -16.72 -3.15 6.88
C LEU A 112 -17.12 -1.69 7.08
N ARG A 113 -16.37 -0.94 7.90
CA ARG A 113 -16.56 0.51 8.05
C ARG A 113 -16.35 1.27 6.75
N ASN A 114 -15.46 0.80 5.88
CA ASN A 114 -15.19 1.46 4.60
C ASN A 114 -16.33 1.33 3.58
N GLU A 115 -17.15 0.29 3.67
CA GLU A 115 -18.30 0.07 2.78
C GLU A 115 -19.27 1.28 2.75
N THR A 116 -19.42 1.95 3.89
CA THR A 116 -20.32 3.11 4.07
C THR A 116 -19.58 4.42 4.38
N ALA A 117 -18.24 4.43 4.31
CA ALA A 117 -17.43 5.60 4.58
C ALA A 117 -17.66 6.72 3.53
N LYS A 118 -17.32 7.97 3.91
CA LYS A 118 -17.40 9.13 3.00
C LYS A 118 -16.45 8.98 1.80
N ILE A 119 -15.28 8.39 2.03
CA ILE A 119 -14.27 8.09 1.01
C ILE A 119 -14.13 6.58 0.92
N ARG A 120 -14.74 5.98 -0.10
CA ARG A 120 -14.79 4.54 -0.29
C ARG A 120 -13.65 4.05 -1.15
N VAL A 121 -12.96 3.01 -0.68
CA VAL A 121 -11.98 2.27 -1.46
C VAL A 121 -12.76 1.32 -2.35
N VAL A 122 -12.85 1.65 -3.64
CA VAL A 122 -13.62 0.86 -4.63
C VAL A 122 -12.77 -0.17 -5.35
N GLY A 123 -11.45 -0.10 -5.17
CA GLY A 123 -10.51 -1.07 -5.73
C GLY A 123 -9.17 -1.01 -5.01
N VAL A 124 -8.51 -2.16 -4.93
CA VAL A 124 -7.17 -2.32 -4.39
C VAL A 124 -6.33 -3.06 -5.42
N THR A 125 -5.26 -2.42 -5.86
CA THR A 125 -4.25 -2.99 -6.75
C THR A 125 -3.02 -3.38 -5.96
N PHE A 126 -2.59 -4.63 -6.07
CA PHE A 126 -1.32 -5.11 -5.51
C PHE A 126 -0.28 -5.31 -6.62
N GLU A 127 0.90 -4.74 -6.45
CA GLU A 127 2.08 -5.09 -7.24
C GLU A 127 2.74 -6.35 -6.67
N THR A 128 3.01 -7.33 -7.54
CA THR A 128 3.78 -8.51 -7.16
C THR A 128 4.60 -9.09 -8.31
N ARG A 129 5.46 -10.07 -7.98
CA ARG A 129 6.24 -10.84 -8.95
C ARG A 129 5.52 -12.15 -9.32
N PRO A 130 5.77 -12.70 -10.51
CA PRO A 130 5.16 -13.96 -10.95
C PRO A 130 5.36 -15.13 -9.96
N ASP A 131 6.55 -15.23 -9.34
CA ASP A 131 6.90 -16.28 -8.38
C ASP A 131 6.15 -16.17 -7.04
N TRP A 132 5.56 -15.00 -6.77
CA TRP A 132 4.77 -14.67 -5.59
C TRP A 132 3.29 -14.40 -5.89
N ALA A 133 2.78 -14.96 -6.99
CA ALA A 133 1.37 -14.87 -7.42
C ALA A 133 0.65 -16.25 -7.49
N LYS A 134 1.05 -17.20 -6.64
CA LYS A 134 0.41 -18.53 -6.50
C LYS A 134 -0.98 -18.43 -5.84
N GLU A 135 -1.77 -19.50 -5.93
CA GLU A 135 -3.13 -19.61 -5.36
C GLU A 135 -3.24 -19.07 -3.93
N ARG A 136 -2.39 -19.55 -3.00
CA ARG A 136 -2.37 -19.05 -1.61
C ARG A 136 -2.18 -17.53 -1.50
N HIS A 137 -1.40 -16.92 -2.39
CA HIS A 137 -1.18 -15.47 -2.37
C HIS A 137 -2.36 -14.73 -2.99
N ALA A 138 -3.07 -15.35 -3.94
CA ALA A 138 -4.32 -14.81 -4.47
C ALA A 138 -5.40 -14.79 -3.37
N ASP A 139 -5.54 -15.86 -2.59
CA ASP A 139 -6.46 -15.91 -1.44
C ASP A 139 -6.13 -14.83 -0.40
N GLU A 140 -4.85 -14.65 -0.08
CA GLU A 140 -4.40 -13.57 0.81
C GLU A 140 -4.72 -12.19 0.23
N MET A 141 -4.49 -11.96 -1.06
CA MET A 141 -4.83 -10.68 -1.70
C MET A 141 -6.33 -10.42 -1.68
N LEU A 142 -7.17 -11.43 -1.91
CA LEU A 142 -8.62 -11.32 -1.80
C LEU A 142 -9.04 -10.95 -0.38
N TRP A 143 -8.50 -11.63 0.64
CA TRP A 143 -8.78 -11.32 2.04
C TRP A 143 -8.37 -9.89 2.43
N LEU A 144 -7.25 -9.39 1.89
CA LEU A 144 -6.80 -8.01 2.09
C LEU A 144 -7.64 -6.97 1.33
N GLY A 145 -8.63 -7.38 0.52
CA GLY A 145 -9.51 -6.50 -0.25
C GLY A 145 -9.06 -6.22 -1.69
N GLY A 146 -8.17 -7.06 -2.22
CA GLY A 146 -7.61 -6.97 -3.58
C GLY A 146 -8.67 -7.13 -4.67
N THR A 147 -8.62 -6.25 -5.67
CA THR A 147 -9.49 -6.29 -6.86
C THR A 147 -8.71 -6.35 -8.17
N ARG A 148 -7.43 -5.97 -8.14
CA ARG A 148 -6.53 -6.01 -9.29
C ARG A 148 -5.12 -6.41 -8.84
N VAL A 149 -4.39 -7.11 -9.71
CA VAL A 149 -3.00 -7.48 -9.47
C VAL A 149 -2.16 -7.06 -10.67
N GLU A 150 -1.06 -6.37 -10.41
CA GLU A 150 -0.06 -6.00 -11.41
C GLU A 150 1.16 -6.91 -11.25
N ILE A 151 1.43 -7.73 -12.27
CA ILE A 151 2.52 -8.71 -12.25
C ILE A 151 3.70 -8.17 -13.04
N GLY A 152 4.85 -8.02 -12.38
CA GLY A 152 6.10 -7.64 -13.03
C GLY A 152 6.74 -8.80 -13.79
N ILE A 153 6.22 -9.12 -14.99
CA ILE A 153 6.71 -10.26 -15.80
C ILE A 153 8.17 -10.08 -16.25
N GLN A 154 8.57 -8.84 -16.61
CA GLN A 154 9.90 -8.40 -17.09
C GLN A 154 10.80 -9.52 -17.70
N SER A 155 10.93 -9.48 -19.03
CA SER A 155 11.58 -10.45 -19.96
C SER A 155 12.71 -11.33 -19.43
#